data_AF-A0A2V8D2M9-F1
#
_entry.id   AF-A0A2V8D2M9-F1
#
_cell.length_a   1.000
_cell.length_b   1.000
_cell.length_c   1.000
_cell.angle_alpha   90.00
_cell.angle_beta   90.00
_cell.angle_gamma   90.00
#
_symmetry.space_group_name_H-M   'P 1'
#
loop_
_entity.id
_entity.type
_entity.pdbx_description
1 polymer ?
#
loop_
_entity_poly.entity_id
_entity_poly.type
_entity_poly.pdbx_seq_one_letter_code
_entity_poly.pdbx_strand_id
1 'polypeptide(L)'
;MGIAACGADYYEIPIETPIQPKLDVSPFQRVLVAGFVAGGTEDVDANQETVRLLRSQLRTKSSLRVIDADILPLMDIAQDQTRVTSRDLDGSRDAAAGGPNGDGQGQERPPGPTLLLPQKIKEEKDLEPYERLFANTAYWKKIGEEYQNPLIVTGTVLFTPHSRSGFVQRDTEVYDSFGRRRVVPVRTYMERKGFILRPKFVFIDGRTGATIYSESYREEILYNAQQNTPALSSYFELMDRLVPNFLSALSNQKIKGTRVLLK
;
A
#
# COMPACT_ATOMS: atom_id res chain seq x y z
N MET A 1 -18.21 -60.79 29.65
CA MET A 1 -17.00 -60.04 29.22
C MET A 1 -17.48 -58.76 28.55
N GLY A 2 -17.69 -57.69 29.34
CA GLY A 2 -18.24 -56.43 28.85
C GLY A 2 -17.12 -55.39 28.78
N ILE A 3 -16.88 -54.83 27.60
CA ILE A 3 -15.89 -53.79 27.36
C ILE A 3 -16.52 -52.46 27.82
N ALA A 4 -16.04 -51.92 28.94
CA ALA A 4 -16.37 -50.57 29.37
C ALA A 4 -15.59 -49.58 28.50
N ALA A 5 -16.29 -48.83 27.66
CA ALA A 5 -15.73 -47.71 26.91
C ALA A 5 -15.58 -46.51 27.85
N CYS A 6 -14.33 -46.14 28.17
CA CYS A 6 -14.03 -44.83 28.75
C CYS A 6 -14.24 -43.76 27.66
N GLY A 7 -15.40 -43.12 27.64
CA GLY A 7 -15.58 -41.88 26.89
C GLY A 7 -14.78 -40.77 27.58
N ALA A 8 -13.86 -40.13 26.85
CA ALA A 8 -13.25 -38.92 27.34
C ALA A 8 -14.33 -37.83 27.42
N ASP A 9 -14.56 -37.28 28.62
CA ASP A 9 -15.41 -36.11 28.81
C ASP A 9 -14.70 -34.88 28.22
N TYR A 10 -15.22 -34.35 27.12
CA TYR A 10 -14.77 -33.08 26.54
C TYR A 10 -15.71 -31.96 27.03
N TYR A 11 -15.14 -30.85 27.52
CA TYR A 11 -15.89 -29.63 27.75
C TYR A 11 -15.31 -28.49 26.92
N GLU A 12 -16.11 -27.99 25.99
CA GLU A 12 -15.77 -26.81 25.19
C GLU A 12 -15.97 -25.56 26.05
N ILE A 13 -14.89 -24.88 26.40
CA ILE A 13 -14.95 -23.57 27.05
C ILE A 13 -14.79 -22.52 25.95
N PRO A 14 -15.82 -21.73 25.63
CA PRO A 14 -15.68 -20.61 24.70
C PRO A 14 -14.86 -19.51 25.39
N ILE A 15 -13.56 -19.48 25.15
CA ILE A 15 -12.70 -18.39 25.61
C ILE A 15 -12.64 -17.35 24.48
N GLU A 16 -13.44 -16.30 24.60
CA GLU A 16 -13.33 -15.13 23.73
C GLU A 16 -12.16 -14.26 24.19
N THR A 17 -10.96 -14.49 23.64
CA THR A 17 -9.89 -13.48 23.71
C THR A 17 -10.11 -12.47 22.59
N PRO A 18 -10.47 -11.20 22.87
CA PRO A 18 -10.61 -10.20 21.81
C PRO A 18 -9.24 -9.97 21.18
N ILE A 19 -9.09 -10.30 19.90
CA ILE A 19 -8.02 -9.70 19.11
C ILE A 19 -8.38 -8.22 18.99
N GLN A 20 -7.48 -7.36 19.45
CA GLN A 20 -7.69 -5.93 19.27
C GLN A 20 -7.63 -5.65 17.77
N PRO A 21 -8.68 -5.07 17.17
CA PRO A 21 -8.62 -4.65 15.78
C PRO A 21 -7.46 -3.66 15.63
N LYS A 22 -6.68 -3.79 14.54
CA LYS A 22 -5.54 -2.90 14.27
C LYS A 22 -5.98 -1.43 14.14
N LEU A 23 -7.20 -1.22 13.66
CA LEU A 23 -7.86 0.07 13.57
C LEU A 23 -9.34 -0.08 13.93
N ASP A 24 -9.84 0.76 14.84
CA ASP A 24 -11.28 0.83 15.13
C ASP A 24 -11.98 1.69 14.08
N VAL A 25 -12.77 1.05 13.22
CA VAL A 25 -13.55 1.74 12.19
C VAL A 25 -15.00 2.03 12.60
N SER A 26 -15.40 1.66 13.82
CA SER A 26 -16.77 1.86 14.33
C SER A 26 -17.28 3.31 14.24
N PRO A 27 -16.44 4.35 14.43
CA PRO A 27 -16.88 5.74 14.30
C PRO A 27 -17.27 6.17 12.88
N PHE A 28 -16.92 5.38 11.86
CA PHE A 28 -17.11 5.73 10.46
C PHE A 28 -18.27 4.95 9.86
N GLN A 29 -19.12 5.65 9.09
CA GLN A 29 -20.19 5.03 8.30
C GLN A 29 -19.82 4.93 6.81
N ARG A 30 -18.88 5.75 6.37
CA ARG A 30 -18.49 5.94 4.96
C ARG A 30 -16.98 5.82 4.82
N VAL A 31 -16.54 5.35 3.67
CA VAL A 31 -15.12 5.27 3.30
C VAL A 31 -14.87 5.93 1.96
N LEU A 32 -13.87 6.81 1.92
CA LEU A 32 -13.39 7.48 0.72
C LEU A 32 -12.04 6.89 0.34
N VAL A 33 -11.96 6.27 -0.83
CA VAL A 33 -10.65 5.93 -1.43
C VAL A 33 -10.24 7.11 -2.30
N ALA A 34 -9.36 7.95 -1.75
CA ALA A 34 -9.05 9.27 -2.30
C ALA A 34 -8.12 9.20 -3.51
N GLY A 35 -7.14 8.30 -3.49
CA GLY A 35 -6.09 8.21 -4.51
C GLY A 35 -4.77 7.78 -3.87
N PHE A 36 -3.78 7.51 -4.71
CA PHE A 36 -2.45 7.08 -4.28
C PHE A 36 -1.37 7.82 -5.06
N VAL A 37 -0.26 8.12 -4.39
CA VAL A 37 0.98 8.50 -5.06
C VAL A 37 1.59 7.23 -5.65
N ALA A 38 1.51 7.10 -6.97
CA ALA A 38 1.91 5.90 -7.69
C ALA A 38 3.26 6.08 -8.39
N GLY A 39 4.05 5.00 -8.44
CA GLY A 39 5.34 4.96 -9.10
C GLY A 39 5.71 3.58 -9.63
N GLY A 40 6.80 3.51 -10.38
CA GLY A 40 7.37 2.29 -10.93
C GLY A 40 7.20 2.17 -12.44
N THR A 41 6.65 1.04 -12.91
CA THR A 41 6.43 0.84 -14.36
C THR A 41 5.32 1.73 -14.90
N GLU A 42 5.50 2.21 -16.14
CA GLU A 42 4.51 2.99 -16.89
C GLU A 42 3.48 2.07 -17.58
N ASP A 43 3.68 0.75 -17.55
CA ASP A 43 2.77 -0.24 -18.17
C ASP A 43 1.41 -0.37 -17.46
N VAL A 44 1.29 0.15 -16.24
CA VAL A 44 0.09 0.06 -15.39
C VAL A 44 -0.13 1.40 -14.68
N ASP A 45 -1.33 1.96 -14.79
CA ASP A 45 -1.76 3.07 -13.92
C ASP A 45 -2.08 2.54 -12.52
N ALA A 46 -1.04 2.39 -11.71
CA ALA A 46 -1.17 1.81 -10.37
C ALA A 46 -2.08 2.65 -9.45
N ASN A 47 -2.24 3.97 -9.67
CA ASN A 47 -3.18 4.77 -8.89
C ASN A 47 -4.61 4.37 -9.24
N GLN A 48 -4.97 4.44 -10.53
CA GLN A 48 -6.32 4.14 -10.98
C GLN A 48 -6.74 2.70 -10.67
N GLU A 49 -5.86 1.72 -10.92
CA GLU A 49 -6.17 0.32 -10.68
C GLU A 49 -6.27 -0.01 -9.18
N THR A 50 -5.44 0.58 -8.32
CA THR A 50 -5.58 0.45 -6.86
C THR A 50 -6.94 0.96 -6.41
N VAL A 51 -7.32 2.17 -6.81
CA VAL A 51 -8.57 2.80 -6.36
C VAL A 51 -9.77 1.99 -6.81
N ARG A 52 -9.79 1.57 -8.09
CA ARG A 52 -10.85 0.72 -8.64
C ARG A 52 -10.99 -0.60 -7.86
N LEU A 53 -9.88 -1.29 -7.64
CA LEU A 53 -9.86 -2.56 -6.93
C LEU A 53 -10.34 -2.38 -5.48
N LEU A 54 -9.76 -1.44 -4.73
CA LEU A 54 -10.13 -1.24 -3.32
C LEU A 54 -11.59 -0.84 -3.16
N ARG A 55 -12.13 0.05 -4.02
CA ARG A 55 -13.55 0.39 -4.00
C ARG A 55 -14.43 -0.85 -4.23
N SER A 56 -14.07 -1.70 -5.19
CA SER A 56 -14.79 -2.96 -5.47
C SER A 56 -14.77 -3.91 -4.26
N GLN A 57 -13.58 -4.12 -3.67
CA GLN A 57 -13.40 -4.99 -2.51
C GLN A 57 -14.14 -4.45 -1.27
N LEU A 58 -14.08 -3.15 -1.02
CA LEU A 58 -14.78 -2.50 0.10
C LEU A 58 -16.30 -2.58 -0.07
N ARG A 59 -16.86 -2.34 -1.26
CA ARG A 59 -18.31 -2.48 -1.50
C ARG A 59 -18.81 -3.90 -1.24
N THR A 60 -17.96 -4.90 -1.48
CA THR A 60 -18.34 -6.31 -1.37
C THR A 60 -18.13 -6.87 0.03
N LYS A 61 -17.06 -6.43 0.73
CA LYS A 61 -16.55 -7.09 1.94
C LYS A 61 -16.52 -6.20 3.19
N SER A 62 -16.75 -4.89 3.06
CA SER A 62 -16.78 -3.95 4.19
C SER A 62 -18.21 -3.58 4.57
N SER A 63 -18.42 -3.19 5.83
CA SER A 63 -19.66 -2.58 6.31
C SER A 63 -19.77 -1.09 5.98
N LEU A 64 -18.67 -0.45 5.54
CA LEU A 64 -18.60 0.97 5.24
C LEU A 64 -19.21 1.28 3.87
N ARG A 65 -19.99 2.36 3.76
CA ARG A 65 -20.50 2.83 2.47
C ARG A 65 -19.38 3.51 1.68
N VAL A 66 -19.00 2.92 0.55
CA VAL A 66 -17.97 3.46 -0.34
C VAL A 66 -18.48 4.73 -1.02
N ILE A 67 -17.67 5.78 -0.99
CA ILE A 67 -17.95 7.05 -1.66
C ILE A 67 -17.40 7.02 -3.08
N ASP A 68 -18.28 7.35 -4.04
CA ASP A 68 -17.95 7.46 -5.45
C ASP A 68 -17.56 8.89 -5.78
N ALA A 69 -16.27 9.18 -5.62
CA ALA A 69 -15.67 10.47 -5.93
C ALA A 69 -14.60 10.32 -7.01
N ASP A 70 -14.23 11.43 -7.65
CA ASP A 70 -13.10 11.45 -8.57
C ASP A 70 -11.79 11.14 -7.84
N ILE A 71 -10.85 10.52 -8.55
CA ILE A 71 -9.54 10.16 -8.00
C ILE A 71 -8.72 11.43 -7.86
N LEU A 72 -8.21 11.70 -6.66
CA LEU A 72 -7.34 12.83 -6.40
C LEU A 72 -5.98 12.61 -7.08
N PRO A 73 -5.50 13.56 -7.91
CA PRO A 73 -4.17 13.52 -8.50
C PRO A 73 -3.12 13.95 -7.45
N LEU A 74 -2.84 13.07 -6.49
CA LEU A 74 -2.04 13.39 -5.29
C LEU A 74 -0.61 13.89 -5.62
N MET A 75 -0.03 13.46 -6.73
CA MET A 75 1.26 13.96 -7.18
C MET A 75 1.19 15.44 -7.57
N ASP A 76 0.19 15.85 -8.34
CA ASP A 76 0.00 17.23 -8.76
C ASP A 76 -0.34 18.13 -7.56
N ILE A 77 -1.20 17.64 -6.67
CA ILE A 77 -1.56 18.34 -5.43
C ILE A 77 -0.32 18.60 -4.56
N ALA A 78 0.57 17.61 -4.42
CA ALA A 78 1.81 17.77 -3.66
C ALA A 78 2.76 18.80 -4.31
N GLN A 79 2.84 18.82 -5.64
CA GLN A 79 3.63 19.80 -6.38
C GLN A 79 3.11 21.21 -6.20
N ASP A 80 1.80 21.41 -6.29
CA ASP A 80 1.17 22.71 -6.09
C ASP A 80 1.33 23.22 -4.66
N GLN A 81 1.18 22.36 -3.65
CA GLN A 81 1.46 22.72 -2.26
C GLN A 81 2.92 23.17 -2.07
N THR A 82 3.86 22.46 -2.68
CA THR A 82 5.29 22.82 -2.62
C THR A 82 5.58 24.16 -3.31
N ARG A 83 4.91 24.46 -4.43
CA ARG A 83 5.01 25.74 -5.14
C ARG A 83 4.41 26.92 -4.36
N VAL A 84 3.26 26.71 -3.70
CA VAL A 84 2.65 27.75 -2.87
C VAL A 84 3.56 28.09 -1.69
N THR A 85 4.04 27.08 -0.96
CA THR A 85 4.96 27.31 0.17
C THR A 85 6.25 28.02 -0.24
N SER A 86 6.83 27.69 -1.41
CA SER A 86 8.03 28.38 -1.90
C SER A 86 7.77 29.84 -2.29
N ARG A 87 6.62 30.15 -2.88
CA ARG A 87 6.23 31.54 -3.20
C ARG A 87 6.00 32.39 -1.95
N ASP A 88 5.37 31.84 -0.91
CA ASP A 88 5.14 32.57 0.34
C ASP A 88 6.47 32.93 1.05
N LEU A 89 7.48 32.05 0.92
CA LEU A 89 8.82 32.27 1.48
C LEU A 89 9.60 33.37 0.74
N ASP A 90 9.48 33.45 -0.59
CA ASP A 90 10.13 34.50 -1.38
C ASP A 90 9.41 35.86 -1.23
N GLY A 91 8.07 35.90 -1.21
CA GLY A 91 7.31 37.14 -0.99
C GLY A 91 7.54 37.75 0.41
N SER A 92 7.85 36.92 1.41
CA SER A 92 8.21 37.38 2.76
C SER A 92 9.61 38.01 2.82
N ARG A 93 10.51 37.70 1.87
CA ARG A 93 11.85 38.32 1.78
C ARG A 93 11.79 39.71 1.17
N ASP A 94 10.91 39.94 0.20
CA ASP A 94 10.75 41.24 -0.46
C ASP A 94 10.07 42.28 0.44
N ALA A 95 9.17 41.87 1.35
CA ALA A 95 8.52 42.78 2.29
C ALA A 95 9.47 43.31 3.40
N ALA A 96 10.59 42.64 3.67
CA ALA A 96 11.58 43.06 4.67
C ALA A 96 12.68 43.97 4.08
N ALA A 97 12.72 44.20 2.77
CA ALA A 97 13.72 45.01 2.07
C ALA A 97 13.28 46.48 1.82
N GLY A 98 12.14 46.90 2.36
CA GLY A 98 11.62 48.27 2.25
C GLY A 98 12.15 49.23 3.33
N GLY A 99 13.47 49.30 3.53
CA GLY A 99 14.13 50.33 4.35
C GLY A 99 14.94 51.28 3.47
N PRO A 100 14.74 52.61 3.54
CA PRO A 100 15.49 53.52 2.69
C PRO A 100 16.89 53.75 3.26
N ASN A 101 17.90 53.30 2.52
CA ASN A 101 19.34 53.63 2.53
C ASN A 101 20.28 52.47 2.91
N GLY A 102 21.25 52.22 2.01
CA GLY A 102 22.47 51.48 2.32
C GLY A 102 23.06 50.78 1.09
N ASP A 103 24.05 51.41 0.46
CA ASP A 103 24.95 50.78 -0.50
C ASP A 103 25.52 49.47 0.08
N GLY A 104 25.19 48.35 -0.56
CA GLY A 104 25.63 47.03 -0.13
C GLY A 104 25.60 46.07 -1.30
N GLN A 105 26.78 45.66 -1.75
CA GLN A 105 27.00 44.71 -2.84
C GLN A 105 26.17 43.45 -2.61
N GLY A 106 25.20 43.22 -3.51
CA GLY A 106 24.31 42.07 -3.49
C GLY A 106 25.10 40.79 -3.75
N GLN A 107 25.55 40.15 -2.68
CA GLN A 107 26.01 38.78 -2.74
C GLN A 107 24.76 37.91 -2.80
N GLU A 108 24.35 37.57 -4.02
CA GLU A 108 23.31 36.58 -4.32
C GLU A 108 23.63 35.30 -3.53
N ARG A 109 22.96 35.12 -2.38
CA ARG A 109 22.93 33.82 -1.73
C ARG A 109 22.27 32.87 -2.73
N PRO A 110 22.92 31.76 -3.11
CA PRO A 110 22.29 30.79 -3.99
C PRO A 110 20.96 30.39 -3.36
N PRO A 111 19.87 30.27 -4.15
CA PRO A 111 18.60 29.81 -3.61
C PRO A 111 18.86 28.48 -2.92
N GLY A 112 18.53 28.42 -1.62
CA GLY A 112 18.55 27.16 -0.88
C GLY A 112 17.75 26.12 -1.66
N PRO A 113 18.14 24.83 -1.64
CA PRO A 113 17.62 23.83 -2.56
C PRO A 113 16.10 23.84 -2.48
N THR A 114 15.45 24.30 -3.56
CA THR A 114 14.04 24.07 -3.80
C THR A 114 13.90 22.55 -3.80
N LEU A 115 13.27 21.99 -2.76
CA LEU A 115 12.98 20.55 -2.69
C LEU A 115 11.92 20.26 -3.75
N LEU A 116 12.35 20.16 -5.01
CA LEU A 116 11.51 19.77 -6.13
C LEU A 116 11.12 18.30 -5.90
N LEU A 117 9.82 18.05 -5.82
CA LEU A 117 9.30 16.70 -5.73
C LEU A 117 9.67 15.91 -7.00
N PRO A 118 10.11 14.64 -6.88
CA PRO A 118 10.42 13.80 -8.03
C PRO A 118 9.19 13.60 -8.93
N GLN A 119 9.31 13.94 -10.22
CA GLN A 119 8.23 13.75 -11.22
C GLN A 119 8.05 12.28 -11.61
N LYS A 120 9.14 11.51 -11.59
CA LYS A 120 9.14 10.07 -11.88
C LYS A 120 9.62 9.33 -10.65
N ILE A 121 8.75 8.52 -10.08
CA ILE A 121 9.00 7.73 -8.88
C ILE A 121 9.45 6.35 -9.35
N LYS A 122 10.73 6.03 -9.18
CA LYS A 122 11.30 4.73 -9.59
C LYS A 122 11.63 3.87 -8.40
N GLU A 123 12.00 4.50 -7.29
CA GLU A 123 12.44 3.83 -6.08
C GLU A 123 11.64 4.31 -4.86
N GLU A 124 11.75 3.57 -3.76
CA GLU A 124 11.08 3.89 -2.51
C GLU A 124 11.50 5.25 -1.94
N LYS A 125 12.77 5.63 -2.14
CA LYS A 125 13.30 6.92 -1.71
C LYS A 125 12.59 8.11 -2.39
N ASP A 126 12.10 7.93 -3.62
CA ASP A 126 11.38 8.97 -4.35
C ASP A 126 9.99 9.24 -3.75
N LEU A 127 9.47 8.34 -2.90
CA LEU A 127 8.20 8.48 -2.21
C LEU A 127 8.32 9.28 -0.90
N GLU A 128 9.49 9.28 -0.25
CA GLU A 128 9.69 9.94 1.05
C GLU A 128 9.25 11.42 1.05
N PRO A 129 9.54 12.23 0.01
CA PRO A 129 9.11 13.63 -0.02
C PRO A 129 7.58 13.79 -0.03
N TYR A 130 6.86 12.81 -0.60
CA TYR A 130 5.40 12.82 -0.68
C TYR A 130 4.72 12.47 0.65
N GLU A 131 5.45 11.94 1.64
CA GLU A 131 4.85 11.61 2.94
C GLU A 131 4.27 12.84 3.67
N ARG A 132 4.84 14.03 3.40
CA ARG A 132 4.36 15.31 3.95
C ARG A 132 2.94 15.64 3.49
N LEU A 133 2.52 15.15 2.33
CA LEU A 133 1.14 15.30 1.84
C LEU A 133 0.15 14.66 2.81
N PHE A 134 0.47 13.48 3.33
CA PHE A 134 -0.41 12.74 4.25
C PHE A 134 -0.44 13.36 5.65
N ALA A 135 0.58 14.14 6.01
CA ALA A 135 0.64 14.90 7.26
C ALA A 135 -0.13 16.24 7.21
N ASN A 136 -0.60 16.68 6.04
CA ASN A 136 -1.34 17.94 5.90
C ASN A 136 -2.79 17.81 6.41
N THR A 137 -2.96 17.96 7.72
CA THR A 137 -4.26 17.80 8.40
C THR A 137 -5.32 18.77 7.90
N ALA A 138 -4.94 20.02 7.59
CA ALA A 138 -5.87 21.03 7.09
C ALA A 138 -6.46 20.64 5.72
N TYR A 139 -5.62 20.12 4.82
CA TYR A 139 -6.07 19.63 3.51
C TYR A 139 -7.05 18.46 3.67
N TRP A 140 -6.68 17.44 4.44
CA TRP A 140 -7.53 16.25 4.61
C TRP A 140 -8.81 16.51 5.38
N LYS A 141 -8.80 17.46 6.33
CA LYS A 141 -10.00 17.91 7.02
C LYS A 141 -10.98 18.57 6.04
N LYS A 142 -10.49 19.41 5.12
CA LYS A 142 -11.34 20.04 4.09
C LYS A 142 -12.00 18.98 3.18
N ILE A 143 -11.23 18.00 2.73
CA ILE A 143 -11.76 16.85 1.96
C ILE A 143 -12.77 16.07 2.80
N GLY A 144 -12.47 15.84 4.08
CA GLY A 144 -13.39 15.18 4.99
C GLY A 144 -14.72 15.90 5.11
N GLU A 145 -14.72 17.21 5.32
CA GLU A 145 -15.94 18.03 5.38
C GLU A 145 -16.76 17.96 4.08
N GLU A 146 -16.11 18.03 2.92
CA GLU A 146 -16.73 17.90 1.59
C GLU A 146 -17.47 16.56 1.42
N TYR A 147 -16.87 15.48 1.89
CA TYR A 147 -17.41 14.12 1.75
C TYR A 147 -18.16 13.59 2.98
N GLN A 148 -18.56 14.48 3.91
CA GLN A 148 -19.27 14.16 5.15
C GLN A 148 -18.51 13.23 6.11
N ASN A 149 -17.29 13.63 6.46
CA ASN A 149 -16.43 13.02 7.48
C ASN A 149 -16.22 11.49 7.34
N PRO A 150 -15.81 10.99 6.15
CA PRO A 150 -15.55 9.57 5.96
C PRO A 150 -14.23 9.13 6.60
N LEU A 151 -14.02 7.82 6.68
CA LEU A 151 -12.69 7.25 6.76
C LEU A 151 -12.01 7.45 5.40
N ILE A 152 -10.91 8.19 5.35
CA ILE A 152 -10.17 8.41 4.11
C ILE A 152 -9.05 7.37 4.01
N VAL A 153 -9.01 6.65 2.89
CA VAL A 153 -7.95 5.71 2.53
C VAL A 153 -7.15 6.31 1.38
N THR A 154 -5.84 6.42 1.59
CA THR A 154 -4.87 6.98 0.65
C THR A 154 -3.51 6.30 0.83
N GLY A 155 -2.47 6.82 0.19
CA GLY A 155 -1.08 6.44 0.48
C GLY A 155 -0.20 6.37 -0.77
N THR A 156 0.73 5.42 -0.79
CA THR A 156 1.67 5.22 -1.91
C THR A 156 1.55 3.82 -2.50
N VAL A 157 1.86 3.68 -3.78
CA VAL A 157 1.92 2.38 -4.48
C VAL A 157 3.11 2.38 -5.43
N LEU A 158 4.12 1.56 -5.14
CA LEU A 158 5.28 1.37 -6.01
C LEU A 158 5.25 -0.01 -6.64
N PHE A 159 5.16 -0.08 -7.97
CA PHE A 159 5.11 -1.33 -8.72
C PHE A 159 6.26 -1.41 -9.72
N THR A 160 7.31 -2.17 -9.43
CA THR A 160 8.56 -2.17 -10.20
C THR A 160 8.90 -3.54 -10.77
N PRO A 161 9.48 -3.59 -11.99
CA PRO A 161 10.03 -4.84 -12.51
C PRO A 161 11.22 -5.29 -11.67
N HIS A 162 11.34 -6.60 -11.46
CA HIS A 162 12.40 -7.22 -10.70
C HIS A 162 12.94 -8.43 -11.44
N SER A 163 14.28 -8.59 -11.48
CA SER A 163 14.91 -9.82 -11.97
C SER A 163 15.85 -10.37 -10.92
N ARG A 164 15.84 -11.70 -10.79
CA ARG A 164 16.69 -12.43 -9.85
C ARG A 164 17.11 -13.75 -10.46
N SER A 165 18.41 -13.99 -10.51
CA SER A 165 18.96 -15.27 -10.94
C SER A 165 19.06 -16.24 -9.77
N GLY A 166 18.73 -17.52 -10.00
CA GLY A 166 18.82 -18.55 -8.98
C GLY A 166 18.63 -19.97 -9.52
N PHE A 167 18.90 -20.97 -8.68
CA PHE A 167 18.64 -22.36 -9.04
C PHE A 167 17.15 -22.67 -8.95
N VAL A 168 16.60 -23.26 -10.00
CA VAL A 168 15.24 -23.80 -10.05
C VAL A 168 15.32 -25.30 -10.27
N GLN A 169 14.51 -26.06 -9.53
CA GLN A 169 14.38 -27.50 -9.73
C GLN A 169 13.33 -27.74 -10.80
N ARG A 170 13.70 -28.39 -11.89
CA ARG A 170 12.78 -28.81 -12.95
C ARG A 170 12.84 -30.32 -13.10
N ASP A 171 11.66 -30.92 -13.18
CA ASP A 171 11.51 -32.33 -13.50
C ASP A 171 11.84 -32.55 -14.98
N THR A 172 12.89 -33.35 -15.22
CA THR A 172 13.32 -33.72 -16.56
C THR A 172 13.08 -35.20 -16.77
N GLU A 173 12.43 -35.56 -17.87
CA GLU A 173 12.33 -36.96 -18.29
C GLU A 173 13.68 -37.42 -18.82
N VAL A 174 14.27 -38.38 -18.13
CA VAL A 174 15.49 -39.07 -18.55
C VAL A 174 15.12 -40.53 -18.82
N TYR A 175 15.60 -41.05 -19.96
CA TYR A 175 15.43 -42.46 -20.30
C TYR A 175 16.60 -43.24 -19.71
N ASP A 176 16.30 -44.32 -18.97
CA ASP A 176 17.34 -45.23 -18.52
C ASP A 176 17.90 -46.08 -19.68
N SER A 177 18.96 -46.83 -19.42
CA SER A 177 19.62 -47.71 -20.40
C SER A 177 18.69 -48.81 -20.96
N PHE A 178 17.51 -49.00 -20.38
CA PHE A 178 16.47 -49.95 -20.82
C PHE A 178 15.28 -49.26 -21.50
N GLY A 179 15.39 -47.95 -21.80
CA GLY A 179 14.37 -47.15 -22.48
C GLY A 179 13.16 -46.79 -21.62
N ARG A 180 13.21 -46.96 -20.29
CA ARG A 180 12.11 -46.60 -19.40
C ARG A 180 12.19 -45.12 -19.05
N ARG A 181 11.05 -44.43 -19.06
CA ARG A 181 10.93 -43.03 -18.66
C ARG A 181 11.09 -42.91 -17.14
N ARG A 182 12.04 -42.08 -16.70
CA ARG A 182 12.19 -41.68 -15.30
C ARG A 182 12.19 -40.17 -15.20
N VAL A 183 11.36 -39.62 -14.33
CA VAL A 183 11.38 -38.19 -14.00
C VAL A 183 12.45 -37.98 -12.93
N VAL A 184 13.49 -37.21 -13.24
CA VAL A 184 14.52 -36.82 -12.28
C VAL A 184 14.53 -35.31 -12.10
N PRO A 185 14.57 -34.81 -10.86
CA PRO A 185 14.69 -33.38 -10.62
C PRO A 185 16.11 -32.91 -10.95
N VAL A 186 16.23 -31.99 -11.90
CA VAL A 186 17.50 -31.34 -12.26
C VAL A 186 17.47 -29.91 -11.76
N ARG A 187 18.54 -29.50 -11.04
CA ARG A 187 18.74 -28.10 -10.64
C ARG A 187 19.41 -27.36 -11.79
N THR A 188 18.72 -26.39 -12.37
CA THR A 188 19.27 -25.53 -13.41
C THR A 188 19.33 -24.10 -12.90
N TYR A 189 20.46 -23.42 -13.12
CA TYR A 189 20.57 -22.00 -12.87
C TYR A 189 19.79 -21.24 -13.92
N MET A 190 18.81 -20.44 -13.50
CA MET A 190 17.93 -19.71 -14.41
C MET A 190 17.72 -18.28 -13.91
N GLU A 191 17.66 -17.33 -14.84
CA GLU A 191 17.15 -16.00 -14.57
C GLU A 191 15.63 -16.07 -14.40
N ARG A 192 15.11 -15.41 -13.36
CA ARG A 192 13.68 -15.20 -13.18
C ARG A 192 13.38 -13.72 -13.24
N LYS A 193 12.29 -13.37 -13.92
CA LYS A 193 11.81 -12.00 -14.07
C LYS A 193 10.41 -11.91 -13.48
N GLY A 194 10.06 -10.78 -12.91
CA GLY A 194 8.75 -10.55 -12.34
C GLY A 194 8.64 -9.15 -11.79
N PHE A 195 7.91 -9.00 -10.70
CA PHE A 195 7.56 -7.69 -10.18
C PHE A 195 7.54 -7.66 -8.66
N ILE A 196 7.83 -6.49 -8.12
CA ILE A 196 7.67 -6.16 -6.71
C ILE A 196 6.57 -5.10 -6.60
N LEU A 197 5.65 -5.31 -5.67
CA LEU A 197 4.62 -4.35 -5.29
C LEU A 197 4.86 -3.90 -3.84
N ARG A 198 5.01 -2.60 -3.63
CA ARG A 198 5.17 -1.97 -2.32
C ARG A 198 4.15 -0.86 -2.12
N PRO A 199 2.97 -1.17 -1.59
CA PRO A 199 2.01 -0.16 -1.20
C PRO A 199 2.16 0.20 0.28
N LYS A 200 1.92 1.48 0.58
CA LYS A 200 1.71 1.99 1.93
C LYS A 200 0.30 2.55 1.98
N PHE A 201 -0.56 1.97 2.79
CA PHE A 201 -1.89 2.50 3.06
C PHE A 201 -1.82 3.45 4.23
N VAL A 202 -2.50 4.59 4.10
CA VAL A 202 -2.66 5.61 5.12
C VAL A 202 -4.16 5.82 5.32
N PHE A 203 -4.57 5.73 6.57
CA PHE A 203 -5.95 5.91 7.01
C PHE A 203 -6.05 7.22 7.76
N ILE A 204 -6.98 8.08 7.36
CA ILE A 204 -7.13 9.43 7.89
C ILE A 204 -8.58 9.62 8.36
N ASP A 205 -8.76 10.18 9.55
CA ASP A 205 -10.09 10.56 10.06
C ASP A 205 -10.55 11.84 9.34
N GLY A 206 -11.60 11.75 8.52
CA GLY A 206 -12.12 12.91 7.80
C GLY A 206 -12.59 14.06 8.70
N ARG A 207 -12.95 13.81 9.96
CA ARG A 207 -13.38 14.88 10.89
C ARG A 207 -12.24 15.78 11.31
N THR A 208 -11.05 15.20 11.50
CA THR A 208 -9.89 15.89 12.07
C THR A 208 -8.79 16.13 11.04
N GLY A 209 -8.77 15.35 9.95
CA GLY A 209 -7.68 15.28 8.99
C GLY A 209 -6.43 14.55 9.51
N ALA A 210 -6.48 13.96 10.71
CA ALA A 210 -5.34 13.29 11.31
C ALA A 210 -5.18 11.85 10.78
N THR A 211 -3.94 11.44 10.51
CA THR A 211 -3.62 10.03 10.23
C THR A 211 -3.86 9.21 11.48
N ILE A 212 -4.74 8.22 11.39
CA ILE A 212 -5.09 7.32 12.51
C ILE A 212 -4.35 5.99 12.44
N TYR A 213 -3.98 5.55 11.23
CA TYR A 213 -3.24 4.32 11.03
C TYR A 213 -2.50 4.36 9.70
N SER A 214 -1.39 3.63 9.60
CA SER A 214 -0.69 3.41 8.34
C SER A 214 -0.03 2.04 8.34
N GLU A 215 0.01 1.39 7.20
CA GLU A 215 0.61 0.07 7.05
C GLU A 215 1.29 -0.07 5.69
N SER A 216 2.51 -0.61 5.70
CA SER A 216 3.31 -0.83 4.50
C SER A 216 3.44 -2.32 4.23
N TYR A 217 3.39 -2.68 2.96
CA TYR A 217 3.49 -4.06 2.49
C TYR A 217 4.58 -4.20 1.45
N ARG A 218 5.06 -5.43 1.26
CA ARG A 218 5.95 -5.79 0.16
C ARG A 218 5.60 -7.18 -0.33
N GLU A 219 5.10 -7.24 -1.55
CA GLU A 219 4.82 -8.48 -2.25
C GLU A 219 5.78 -8.63 -3.43
N GLU A 220 6.15 -9.88 -3.74
CA GLU A 220 7.05 -10.21 -4.84
C GLU A 220 6.53 -11.43 -5.58
N ILE A 221 6.61 -11.38 -6.90
CA ILE A 221 6.37 -12.52 -7.77
C ILE A 221 7.47 -12.63 -8.80
N LEU A 222 7.94 -13.85 -9.03
CA LEU A 222 8.98 -14.19 -9.99
C LEU A 222 8.47 -15.28 -10.92
N TYR A 223 8.54 -15.02 -12.21
CA TYR A 223 8.22 -15.97 -13.28
C TYR A 223 9.50 -16.53 -13.89
N ASN A 224 9.34 -17.64 -14.60
CA ASN A 224 10.40 -18.16 -15.44
C ASN A 224 10.69 -17.17 -16.59
N ALA A 225 11.96 -16.95 -16.96
CA ALA A 225 12.32 -16.02 -18.04
C ALA A 225 11.70 -16.36 -19.41
N GLN A 226 11.32 -17.62 -19.65
CA GLN A 226 10.58 -17.99 -20.87
C GLN A 226 9.10 -17.59 -20.84
N GLN A 227 8.54 -17.32 -19.66
CA GLN A 227 7.14 -16.95 -19.48
C GLN A 227 7.01 -15.42 -19.53
N ASN A 228 6.37 -14.91 -20.57
CA ASN A 228 6.06 -13.49 -20.68
C ASN A 228 4.70 -13.20 -20.04
N THR A 229 4.69 -12.88 -18.75
CA THR A 229 3.48 -12.46 -18.03
C THR A 229 3.33 -10.94 -18.09
N PRO A 230 2.18 -10.39 -18.56
CA PRO A 230 1.94 -8.96 -18.58
C PRO A 230 2.04 -8.30 -17.20
N ALA A 231 2.46 -7.03 -17.19
CA ALA A 231 2.59 -6.23 -15.96
C ALA A 231 1.25 -6.10 -15.22
N LEU A 232 0.16 -5.82 -15.93
CA LEU A 232 -1.18 -5.68 -15.35
C LEU A 232 -1.67 -6.96 -14.65
N SER A 233 -1.47 -8.13 -15.28
CA SER A 233 -1.83 -9.41 -14.67
C SER A 233 -1.04 -9.68 -13.40
N SER A 234 0.27 -9.40 -13.42
CA SER A 234 1.14 -9.53 -12.25
C SER A 234 0.75 -8.58 -11.13
N TYR A 235 0.37 -7.36 -11.48
CA TYR A 235 -0.10 -6.35 -10.53
C TYR A 235 -1.36 -6.83 -9.77
N PHE A 236 -2.36 -7.35 -10.49
CA PHE A 236 -3.57 -7.88 -9.84
C PHE A 236 -3.30 -9.12 -9.00
N GLU A 237 -2.40 -10.01 -9.43
CA GLU A 237 -2.03 -11.17 -8.62
C GLU A 237 -1.37 -10.77 -7.29
N LEU A 238 -0.48 -9.75 -7.32
CA LEU A 238 0.14 -9.22 -6.11
C LEU A 238 -0.90 -8.50 -5.22
N MET A 239 -1.81 -7.74 -5.83
CA MET A 239 -2.87 -7.04 -5.10
C MET A 239 -3.87 -8.00 -4.45
N ASP A 240 -4.25 -9.09 -5.13
CA ASP A 240 -5.17 -10.10 -4.58
C ASP A 240 -4.60 -10.79 -3.33
N ARG A 241 -3.27 -10.96 -3.26
CA ARG A 241 -2.58 -11.46 -2.05
C ARG A 241 -2.63 -10.45 -0.89
N LEU A 242 -2.65 -9.16 -1.21
CA LEU A 242 -2.60 -8.07 -0.24
C LEU A 242 -3.98 -7.66 0.29
N VAL A 243 -5.01 -7.70 -0.55
CA VAL A 243 -6.39 -7.26 -0.23
C VAL A 243 -6.92 -7.86 1.08
N PRO A 244 -6.74 -9.17 1.39
CA PRO A 244 -7.19 -9.74 2.66
C PRO A 244 -6.58 -9.04 3.87
N ASN A 245 -5.30 -8.69 3.82
CA ASN A 245 -4.62 -8.00 4.93
C ASN A 245 -5.12 -6.57 5.09
N PHE A 246 -5.30 -5.85 3.98
CA PHE A 246 -5.90 -4.51 3.98
C PHE A 246 -7.31 -4.51 4.59
N LEU A 247 -8.17 -5.45 4.19
CA LEU A 247 -9.53 -5.56 4.73
C LEU A 247 -9.53 -5.98 6.20
N SER A 248 -8.59 -6.83 6.61
CA SER A 248 -8.39 -7.22 8.00
C SER A 248 -8.02 -6.03 8.89
N ALA A 249 -7.18 -5.11 8.38
CA ALA A 249 -6.86 -3.87 9.10
C ALA A 249 -8.09 -2.98 9.35
N LEU A 250 -9.05 -3.01 8.42
CA LEU A 250 -10.34 -2.29 8.53
C LEU A 250 -11.43 -3.08 9.27
N SER A 251 -11.19 -4.34 9.63
CA SER A 251 -12.22 -5.21 10.18
C SER A 251 -12.22 -5.14 11.70
N ASN A 252 -13.39 -4.86 12.28
CA ASN A 252 -13.61 -4.91 13.74
C ASN A 252 -13.77 -6.35 14.28
N GLN A 253 -13.38 -7.39 13.54
CA GLN A 253 -13.64 -8.77 13.92
C GLN A 253 -12.82 -9.20 15.13
N LYS A 254 -13.52 -9.45 16.24
CA LYS A 254 -13.02 -10.24 17.37
C LYS A 254 -12.95 -11.70 16.93
N ILE A 255 -11.77 -12.27 16.78
CA ILE A 255 -11.63 -13.71 16.51
C ILE A 255 -12.05 -14.47 17.76
N LYS A 256 -13.12 -15.27 17.66
CA LYS A 256 -13.48 -16.26 18.68
C LYS A 256 -12.70 -17.54 18.40
N GLY A 257 -11.73 -17.88 19.25
CA GLY A 257 -10.99 -19.13 19.16
C GLY A 257 -11.54 -20.15 20.14
N THR A 258 -11.80 -21.38 19.70
CA THR A 258 -12.14 -22.50 20.59
C THR A 258 -10.88 -23.31 20.83
N ARG A 259 -10.42 -23.41 22.09
CA ARG A 259 -9.37 -24.37 22.46
C ARG A 259 -10.02 -25.61 23.07
N VAL A 260 -9.80 -26.76 22.48
CA VAL A 260 -10.18 -28.05 23.06
C VAL A 260 -9.07 -28.47 24.02
N LEU A 261 -9.39 -28.57 25.30
CA LEU A 261 -8.49 -29.16 26.29
C LEU A 261 -8.80 -30.66 26.38
N LEU A 262 -7.77 -31.48 26.17
CA LEU A 262 -7.80 -32.91 26.43
C LEU A 262 -7.53 -33.13 27.93
N LYS A 263 -8.27 -34.04 28.55
CA LYS A 263 -8.02 -34.48 29.93
C LYS A 263 -6.92 -35.54 29.97
#